data_AF-A0A537NXV5-F1
#
_entry.id   AF-A0A537NXV5-F1
#
_cell.length_a   1.000
_cell.length_b   1.000
_cell.length_c   1.000
_cell.angle_alpha   90.00
_cell.angle_beta   90.00
_cell.angle_gamma   90.00
#
_symmetry.space_group_name_H-M   'P 1'
#
loop_
_entity.id
_entity.type
_entity.pdbx_description
1 polymer ?
#
loop_
_entity_poly.entity_id
_entity_poly.type
_entity_poly.pdbx_seq_one_letter_code
_entity_poly.pdbx_strand_id
1 'polypeptide(L)' 'IHVNGEEAEILIHGPVYKARRIVASAEHRAIHSVWRKPYGSIVTAVIRLMDGRSAGAFAVTGGIM' A
#
# COMPACT_ATOMS: atom_id res chain seq x y z
N ILE A 1 -3.28 4.59 10.95
CA ILE A 1 -2.67 3.77 9.86
C ILE A 1 -2.92 4.54 8.58
N HIS A 2 -1.90 4.74 7.74
CA HIS A 2 -2.05 5.54 6.52
C HIS A 2 -1.70 4.71 5.28
N VAL A 3 -2.41 4.96 4.17
CA VAL A 3 -2.12 4.41 2.84
C VAL A 3 -1.91 5.61 1.92
N ASN A 4 -0.77 5.67 1.24
CA ASN A 4 -0.39 6.82 0.39
C ASN A 4 -0.45 8.19 1.11
N GLY A 5 -0.24 8.21 2.43
CA GLY A 5 -0.30 9.44 3.25
C GLY A 5 -1.71 9.79 3.75
N GLU A 6 -2.75 9.14 3.25
CA GLU A 6 -4.13 9.34 3.69
C GLU A 6 -4.52 8.35 4.80
N GLU A 7 -5.42 8.74 5.69
CA GLU A 7 -5.90 7.87 6.76
C GLU A 7 -6.72 6.70 6.18
N ALA A 8 -6.38 5.48 6.60
CA ALA A 8 -7.09 4.27 6.20
C ALA A 8 -8.17 3.90 7.21
N GLU A 9 -9.26 3.30 6.72
CA GLU A 9 -10.31 2.74 7.57
C GLU A 9 -9.74 1.59 8.39
N ILE A 10 -9.77 1.70 9.72
CA ILE A 10 -9.31 0.64 10.61
C ILE A 10 -10.48 -0.31 10.90
N LEU A 11 -10.30 -1.57 10.53
CA LEU A 11 -11.30 -2.63 10.68
C LEU A 11 -11.12 -3.42 11.98
N ILE A 12 -9.88 -3.55 12.45
CA ILE A 12 -9.54 -4.27 13.68
C ILE A 12 -8.44 -3.49 14.42
N HIS A 13 -8.67 -3.27 15.72
CA HIS A 13 -7.71 -2.70 16.66
C HIS A 13 -7.26 -3.76 17.66
N GLY A 14 -5.94 -3.89 17.89
CA GLY A 14 -5.39 -4.83 18.86
C GLY A 14 -3.97 -5.30 18.51
N PRO A 15 -3.56 -6.51 18.93
CA PRO A 15 -2.25 -7.07 18.57
C PRO A 15 -2.12 -7.37 17.07
N VAL A 16 -3.26 -7.41 16.36
CA VAL A 16 -3.35 -7.47 14.91
C VAL A 16 -4.08 -6.22 14.44
N TYR A 17 -3.49 -5.52 13.48
CA TYR A 17 -4.11 -4.36 12.83
C TYR A 17 -4.60 -4.75 11.44
N LYS A 18 -5.86 -4.45 11.15
CA LYS A 18 -6.43 -4.57 9.81
C LYS A 18 -6.92 -3.22 9.36
N ALA A 19 -6.44 -2.76 8.21
CA ALA A 19 -6.88 -1.51 7.59
C ALA A 19 -7.33 -1.76 6.16
N ARG A 20 -8.23 -0.91 5.66
CA ARG A 20 -8.72 -0.95 4.29
C ARG A 20 -8.68 0.44 3.67
N ARG A 21 -8.28 0.48 2.40
CA ARG A 21 -8.42 1.64 1.53
C ARG A 21 -8.77 1.16 0.13
N ILE A 22 -9.73 1.83 -0.51
CA ILE A 22 -9.98 1.69 -1.94
C ILE A 22 -9.12 2.73 -2.62
N VAL A 23 -8.27 2.30 -3.55
CA VAL A 23 -7.32 3.16 -4.26
C VAL A 23 -7.76 3.22 -5.72
N ALA A 24 -7.77 4.41 -6.31
CA ALA A 24 -8.19 4.55 -7.70
C ALA A 24 -7.16 3.87 -8.63
N SER A 25 -7.63 3.18 -9.68
CA SER A 25 -6.73 2.55 -10.66
C SER A 25 -5.74 3.54 -11.29
N ALA A 26 -6.10 4.81 -11.38
CA ALA A 26 -5.25 5.89 -11.85
C ALA A 26 -3.99 6.08 -10.98
N GLU A 27 -4.06 5.90 -9.66
CA GLU A 27 -2.90 6.00 -8.75
C GLU A 27 -1.88 4.88 -9.00
N HIS A 28 -2.35 3.74 -9.51
CA HIS A 28 -1.53 2.60 -9.89
C HIS A 28 -1.09 2.64 -11.34
N ARG A 29 -1.63 3.55 -12.15
CA ARG A 29 -1.35 3.66 -13.58
C ARG A 29 -0.11 4.50 -13.83
N ALA A 30 1.00 4.12 -13.22
CA ALA A 30 2.31 4.68 -13.55
C ALA A 30 2.76 4.11 -14.91
N ILE A 31 2.61 4.92 -15.97
CA ILE A 31 3.11 4.57 -17.30
C ILE A 31 4.51 5.15 -17.44
N HIS A 32 5.51 4.28 -17.31
CA HIS A 32 6.91 4.67 -17.46
C HIS A 32 7.36 4.80 -18.92
N SER A 33 6.57 4.29 -19.87
CA SER A 33 6.75 4.54 -21.30
C SER A 33 5.47 4.18 -22.06
N VAL A 34 5.20 4.87 -23.18
CA VAL A 34 4.05 4.56 -24.06
C VAL A 34 4.10 3.14 -24.65
N TRP A 35 5.27 2.50 -24.65
CA TRP A 35 5.50 1.15 -25.18
C TRP A 35 5.31 0.05 -24.14
N ARG A 36 5.15 0.39 -22.86
CA ARG A 36 5.08 -0.58 -21.76
C ARG A 36 3.73 -0.48 -21.07
N LYS A 37 2.98 -1.59 -21.06
CA LYS A 37 1.73 -1.71 -20.28
C LYS A 37 2.00 -1.43 -18.79
N PRO A 38 1.01 -0.93 -18.04
CA PRO A 38 1.11 -0.81 -16.58
C PRO A 38 1.61 -2.11 -15.97
N TYR A 39 2.55 -2.02 -15.04
CA TYR A 39 3.04 -3.17 -14.31
C TYR A 39 2.38 -3.26 -12.94
N GLY A 40 2.48 -4.44 -12.33
CA GLY A 40 1.79 -4.75 -11.09
C GLY A 40 2.10 -3.80 -9.95
N SER A 41 1.14 -3.69 -9.03
CA SER A 41 1.32 -2.91 -7.82
C SER A 41 2.05 -3.71 -6.75
N ILE A 42 2.87 -3.01 -5.98
CA ILE A 42 3.49 -3.53 -4.76
C ILE A 42 2.86 -2.76 -3.61
N VAL A 43 2.27 -3.49 -2.67
CA VAL A 43 1.80 -2.92 -1.40
C VAL A 43 2.90 -3.14 -0.39
N THR A 44 3.36 -2.07 0.26
CA THR A 44 4.34 -2.14 1.34
C THR A 44 3.68 -1.67 2.63
N ALA A 45 3.82 -2.45 3.70
CA ALA A 45 3.43 -2.08 5.05
C ALA A 45 4.68 -1.79 5.87
N VAL A 46 4.70 -0.66 6.57
CA VAL A 46 5.80 -0.27 7.47
C VAL A 46 5.22 0.08 8.83
N ILE A 47 5.79 -0.50 9.87
CA ILE A 47 5.52 -0.15 11.26
C ILE A 47 6.74 0.58 11.79
N ARG A 48 6.52 1.74 12.43
CA ARG A 48 7.54 2.48 13.15
C ARG A 48 7.13 2.63 14.60
N LEU A 49 8.00 2.21 15.50
CA LEU A 49 7.82 2.31 16.95
C LEU A 49 8.38 3.66 17.45
N MET A 50 7.89 4.10 18.61
CA MET A 50 8.34 5.36 19.25
C MET A 50 9.83 5.36 19.60
N ASP A 51 10.42 4.19 19.80
CA ASP A 51 11.85 4.00 20.07
C ASP A 51 12.73 4.05 18.82
N GLY A 52 12.15 4.39 17.67
CA GLY A 52 12.85 4.51 16.39
C GLY A 52 13.00 3.21 15.61
N ARG A 53 12.62 2.05 16.17
CA ARG A 53 12.66 0.78 15.43
C ARG A 53 11.60 0.75 14.33
N SER A 54 11.93 0.04 13.25
CA SER A 54 11.07 -0.11 12.08
C SER A 54 11.02 -1.57 11.63
N ALA A 55 9.85 -2.02 11.19
CA ALA A 55 9.67 -3.31 10.53
C ALA A 55 8.76 -3.14 9.31
N GLY A 56 8.89 -4.02 8.32
CA GLY A 56 8.05 -3.93 7.14
C GLY A 56 7.85 -5.26 6.44
N ALA A 57 6.82 -5.29 5.59
CA ALA A 57 6.49 -6.40 4.72
C ALA A 57 5.94 -5.86 3.40
N PHE A 58 6.01 -6.67 2.33
CA PHE A 58 5.44 -6.30 1.05
C PHE A 58 4.71 -7.47 0.39
N ALA A 59 3.76 -7.14 -0.49
CA ALA A 59 3.08 -8.10 -1.34
C ALA A 59 2.94 -7.52 -2.76
N VAL A 60 3.14 -8.37 -3.76
CA VAL A 60 2.90 -8.04 -5.17
C VAL A 60 1.45 -8.39 -5.49
N THR A 61 0.65 -7.42 -5.93
CA THR A 61 -0.79 -7.62 -6.18
C THR A 61 -1.13 -7.76 -7.67
N GLY A 62 -0.13 -7.80 -8.56
CA GLY A 62 -0.35 -7.89 -10.01
C GLY A 62 -0.80 -6.57 -10.65
N GLY A 63 -0.90 -6.56 -11.98
CA GLY A 63 -1.32 -5.41 -12.78
C GLY A 63 -2.78 -5.05 -12.52
N ILE A 64 -3.08 -3.76 -12.33
CA ILE A 64 -4.47 -3.29 -12.42
C ILE A 64 -4.84 -3.36 -13.90
N MET A 65 -5.75 -4.28 -14.23
CA MET A 65 -6.32 -4.44 -15.58
C MET A 65 -7.39 -3.38 -15.82
#